data_AF-A0A7L4PEI0-F1
#
_entry.id   AF-A0A7L4PEI0-F1
#
_cell.length_a   1.000
_cell.length_b   1.000
_cell.length_c   1.000
_cell.angle_alpha   90.00
_cell.angle_beta   90.00
_cell.angle_gamma   90.00
#
_symmetry.space_group_name_H-M   'P 1'
#
loop_
_entity.id
_entity.type
_entity.pdbx_description
1 polymer ?
#
loop_
_entity_poly.entity_id
_entity_poly.type
_entity_poly.pdbx_seq_one_letter_code
_entity_poly.pdbx_strand_id
1 'polypeptide(L)'
;MKIKDKDHVLNQIKENDVRFIRLWFTDILGQLKSFAIPSKGVEPAVSEGMGFDGSSIKGFARIDESDMIAKPDLSTFQIVPWGPKEKQVARMFCDIYEPDGTPYVGDPRYILKRNLGRLGKKGYTFYLGPELEYFYFRDEKHPEILDEGGYFDLTTLDSASDLRSDTVFTLESMGIEVEYYHHEVA
;
A
#
# COMPACT_ATOMS: atom_id res chain seq x y z
N MET A 1 -6.14 9.67 -10.76
CA MET A 1 -5.21 8.55 -11.04
C MET A 1 -5.41 8.11 -12.47
N LYS A 2 -4.39 8.11 -13.34
CA LYS A 2 -4.54 7.60 -14.70
C LYS A 2 -4.83 6.10 -14.61
N ILE A 3 -5.91 5.63 -15.23
CA ILE A 3 -6.16 4.20 -15.39
C ILE A 3 -4.97 3.65 -16.16
N LYS A 4 -4.16 2.79 -15.53
CA LYS A 4 -3.12 2.06 -16.24
C LYS A 4 -3.82 0.96 -17.04
N ASP A 5 -3.64 1.00 -18.34
CA ASP A 5 -4.13 -0.06 -19.22
C ASP A 5 -3.43 -1.39 -18.89
N LYS A 6 -4.13 -2.51 -19.09
CA LYS A 6 -3.62 -3.86 -18.82
C LYS A 6 -2.32 -4.11 -19.59
N ASP A 7 -2.29 -3.73 -20.87
CA ASP A 7 -1.11 -3.91 -21.72
C ASP A 7 0.07 -3.08 -21.22
N HIS A 8 -0.19 -1.87 -20.72
CA HIS A 8 0.83 -1.04 -20.10
C HIS A 8 1.45 -1.73 -18.87
N VAL A 9 0.63 -2.27 -17.95
CA VAL A 9 1.15 -2.96 -16.76
C VAL A 9 1.93 -4.23 -17.13
N LEU A 10 1.43 -5.02 -18.09
CA LEU A 10 2.11 -6.23 -18.56
C LEU A 10 3.46 -5.90 -19.23
N ASN A 11 3.55 -4.79 -19.96
CA ASN A 11 4.80 -4.31 -20.52
C ASN A 11 5.78 -3.86 -19.41
N GLN A 12 5.31 -3.09 -18.42
CA GLN A 12 6.16 -2.70 -17.28
C GLN A 12 6.72 -3.91 -16.52
N ILE A 13 5.91 -4.97 -16.34
CA ILE A 13 6.34 -6.22 -15.71
C ILE A 13 7.49 -6.87 -16.50
N LYS A 14 7.40 -6.89 -17.84
CA LYS A 14 8.42 -7.48 -18.71
C LYS A 14 9.69 -6.64 -18.73
N GLU A 15 9.56 -5.32 -18.94
CA GLU A 15 10.69 -4.39 -19.06
C GLU A 15 11.54 -4.34 -17.80
N ASN A 16 10.92 -4.51 -16.62
CA ASN A 16 11.60 -4.45 -15.34
C ASN A 16 11.93 -5.84 -14.75
N ASP A 17 11.80 -6.91 -15.54
CA ASP A 17 11.98 -8.32 -15.10
C ASP A 17 11.31 -8.62 -13.74
N VAL A 18 10.05 -8.20 -13.60
CA VAL A 18 9.28 -8.42 -12.37
C VAL A 18 8.94 -9.90 -12.24
N ARG A 19 9.41 -10.52 -11.15
CA ARG A 19 9.20 -11.95 -10.88
C ARG A 19 7.93 -12.23 -10.11
N PHE A 20 7.63 -11.36 -9.15
CA PHE A 20 6.48 -11.50 -8.26
C PHE A 20 5.74 -10.19 -8.10
N ILE A 21 4.42 -10.29 -7.97
CA ILE A 21 3.55 -9.18 -7.63
C ILE A 21 2.95 -9.47 -6.27
N ARG A 22 3.18 -8.56 -5.32
CA ARG A 22 2.49 -8.55 -4.03
C ARG A 22 1.12 -7.94 -4.21
N LEU A 23 0.09 -8.72 -3.92
CA LEU A 23 -1.28 -8.23 -3.81
C LEU A 23 -1.47 -7.70 -2.40
N TRP A 24 -1.85 -6.43 -2.28
CA TRP A 24 -1.96 -5.67 -1.04
C TRP A 24 -3.42 -5.36 -0.74
N PHE A 25 -3.85 -5.51 0.50
CA PHE A 25 -5.16 -5.06 0.98
C PHE A 25 -5.07 -4.73 2.46
N THR A 26 -6.07 -4.08 3.03
CA THR A 26 -6.05 -3.66 4.44
C THR A 26 -7.13 -4.36 5.23
N ASP A 27 -6.81 -4.79 6.45
CA ASP A 27 -7.83 -5.26 7.39
C ASP A 27 -8.58 -4.09 8.06
N ILE A 28 -9.58 -4.41 8.89
CA ILE A 28 -10.41 -3.38 9.54
C ILE A 28 -9.64 -2.52 10.56
N LEU A 29 -8.46 -2.97 11.00
CA LEU A 29 -7.58 -2.24 11.93
C LEU A 29 -6.57 -1.36 11.18
N GLY A 30 -6.67 -1.30 9.85
CA GLY A 30 -5.75 -0.55 9.00
C GLY A 30 -4.42 -1.26 8.75
N GLN A 31 -4.28 -2.53 9.15
CA GLN A 31 -3.04 -3.26 8.91
C GLN A 31 -2.97 -3.72 7.46
N LEU A 32 -1.82 -3.47 6.82
CA LEU A 32 -1.54 -3.97 5.48
C LEU A 32 -1.36 -5.49 5.52
N LYS A 33 -2.10 -6.18 4.66
CA LYS A 33 -2.04 -7.62 4.42
C LYS A 33 -1.54 -7.87 3.00
N SER A 34 -0.92 -9.03 2.78
CA SER A 34 -0.41 -9.36 1.46
C SER A 34 -0.19 -10.84 1.24
N PHE A 35 -0.32 -11.26 0.00
CA PHE A 35 0.27 -12.48 -0.55
C PHE A 35 0.90 -12.17 -1.93
N ALA A 36 1.71 -13.09 -2.46
CA ALA A 36 2.43 -12.87 -3.71
C ALA A 36 2.01 -13.86 -4.79
N ILE A 37 1.92 -13.38 -6.03
CA ILE A 37 1.70 -14.19 -7.23
C ILE A 37 2.91 -14.07 -8.17
N PRO A 38 3.25 -15.12 -8.94
CA PRO A 38 4.21 -14.99 -10.04
C PRO A 38 3.69 -14.01 -11.11
N SER A 39 4.58 -13.37 -11.86
CA SER A 39 4.19 -12.45 -12.95
C SER A 39 3.27 -13.06 -14.00
N LYS A 40 3.40 -14.37 -14.27
CA LYS A 40 2.50 -15.12 -15.15
C LYS A 40 1.05 -15.19 -14.64
N GLY A 41 0.83 -15.00 -13.34
CA GLY A 41 -0.49 -15.02 -12.72
C GLY A 41 -1.23 -13.68 -12.74
N VAL A 42 -0.61 -12.61 -13.24
CA VAL A 42 -1.24 -11.27 -13.21
C VAL A 42 -2.47 -11.20 -14.09
N GLU A 43 -2.40 -11.76 -15.30
CA GLU A 43 -3.52 -11.74 -16.23
C GLU A 43 -4.78 -12.44 -15.68
N PRO A 44 -4.72 -13.70 -15.20
CA PRO A 44 -5.88 -14.33 -14.57
C PRO A 44 -6.30 -13.62 -13.27
N ALA A 45 -5.36 -13.12 -12.47
CA ALA A 45 -5.69 -12.37 -11.25
C ALA A 45 -6.51 -11.11 -11.56
N VAL A 46 -6.26 -10.43 -12.68
CA VAL A 46 -7.01 -9.22 -13.08
C VAL A 46 -8.41 -9.57 -13.57
N SER A 47 -8.57 -10.66 -14.33
CA SER A 47 -9.88 -11.08 -14.86
C SER A 47 -10.76 -11.70 -13.78
N GLU A 48 -10.23 -12.68 -13.06
CA GLU A 48 -10.98 -13.58 -12.17
C GLU A 48 -10.81 -13.20 -10.68
N GLY A 49 -9.72 -12.52 -10.33
CA GLY A 49 -9.31 -12.32 -8.94
C GLY A 49 -8.52 -13.50 -8.40
N MET A 50 -8.05 -13.37 -7.16
CA MET A 50 -7.31 -14.41 -6.45
C MET A 50 -8.05 -14.80 -5.18
N GLY A 51 -8.42 -16.08 -5.07
CA GLY A 51 -9.01 -16.63 -3.85
C GLY A 51 -8.03 -16.61 -2.67
N PHE A 52 -8.52 -16.26 -1.48
CA PHE A 52 -7.77 -16.34 -0.22
C PHE A 52 -8.70 -16.63 0.96
N ASP A 53 -8.12 -17.12 2.06
CA ASP A 53 -8.84 -17.37 3.31
C ASP A 53 -8.99 -16.08 4.14
N GLY A 54 -10.20 -15.52 4.13
CA GLY A 54 -10.62 -14.34 4.89
C GLY A 54 -10.78 -14.60 6.39
N SER A 55 -10.93 -15.85 6.85
CA SER A 55 -11.09 -16.17 8.28
C SER A 55 -9.83 -15.83 9.09
N SER A 56 -8.68 -15.83 8.44
CA SER A 56 -7.38 -15.44 9.00
C SER A 56 -7.16 -13.92 9.04
N ILE A 57 -8.10 -13.12 8.54
CA ILE A 57 -8.01 -11.65 8.52
C ILE A 57 -8.97 -11.06 9.56
N LYS A 58 -8.42 -10.25 10.48
CA LYS A 58 -9.20 -9.63 11.54
C LYS A 58 -10.33 -8.79 10.94
N GLY A 59 -11.56 -9.11 11.35
CA GLY A 59 -12.75 -8.36 10.95
C GLY A 59 -13.33 -8.68 9.58
N PHE A 60 -12.76 -9.62 8.83
CA PHE A 60 -13.27 -10.00 7.51
C PHE A 60 -14.37 -11.06 7.60
N ALA A 61 -14.32 -11.99 8.56
CA ALA A 61 -15.34 -13.04 8.66
C ALA A 61 -15.54 -13.56 10.09
N ARG A 62 -16.77 -13.99 10.41
CA ARG A 62 -16.99 -15.06 11.40
C ARG A 62 -16.72 -16.39 10.69
N ILE A 63 -16.42 -17.46 11.45
CA ILE A 63 -15.87 -18.76 11.02
C ILE A 63 -16.50 -19.39 9.73
N ASP A 64 -17.70 -18.97 9.32
CA ASP A 64 -18.43 -19.50 8.16
C ASP A 64 -18.18 -18.80 6.81
N GLU A 65 -17.40 -17.70 6.75
CA GLU A 65 -17.11 -16.94 5.50
C GLU A 65 -15.60 -16.98 5.18
N SER A 66 -15.05 -18.17 4.95
CA SER A 66 -13.59 -18.34 4.72
C SER A 66 -13.15 -17.85 3.34
N ASP A 67 -13.92 -18.07 2.29
CA ASP A 67 -13.43 -17.86 0.93
C ASP A 67 -13.74 -16.45 0.44
N MET A 68 -12.70 -15.68 0.13
CA MET A 68 -12.80 -14.32 -0.40
C MET A 68 -11.96 -14.17 -1.66
N ILE A 69 -12.27 -13.15 -2.47
CA ILE A 69 -11.56 -12.85 -3.72
C ILE A 69 -10.86 -11.51 -3.60
N ALA A 70 -9.53 -11.49 -3.77
CA ALA A 70 -8.75 -10.28 -3.91
C ALA A 70 -8.60 -9.93 -5.40
N LYS A 71 -9.15 -8.80 -5.83
CA LYS A 71 -9.11 -8.34 -7.23
C LYS A 71 -8.13 -7.17 -7.39
N PRO A 72 -6.99 -7.34 -8.11
CA PRO A 72 -5.99 -6.29 -8.25
C PRO A 72 -6.49 -5.06 -9.02
N ASP A 73 -6.15 -3.88 -8.50
CA ASP A 73 -6.38 -2.59 -9.14
C ASP A 73 -5.12 -2.17 -9.91
N LEU A 74 -5.16 -2.31 -11.24
CA LEU A 74 -4.06 -1.99 -12.14
C LEU A 74 -3.56 -0.55 -12.01
N SER A 75 -4.43 0.40 -11.66
CA SER A 75 -4.02 1.80 -11.48
C SER A 75 -3.00 1.97 -10.36
N THR A 76 -2.95 1.01 -9.44
CA THR A 76 -2.04 0.97 -8.29
C THR A 76 -0.79 0.12 -8.52
N PHE A 77 -0.49 -0.30 -9.74
CA PHE A 77 0.76 -1.00 -10.02
C PHE A 77 1.98 -0.12 -9.71
N GLN A 78 2.90 -0.61 -8.88
CA GLN A 78 4.14 0.07 -8.52
C GLN A 78 5.27 -0.93 -8.29
N ILE A 79 6.48 -0.62 -8.77
CA ILE A 79 7.69 -1.39 -8.45
C ILE A 79 8.11 -1.08 -7.01
N VAL A 80 8.54 -2.10 -6.27
CA VAL A 80 9.00 -1.99 -4.89
C VAL A 80 10.51 -1.73 -4.87
N PRO A 81 10.98 -0.55 -4.43
CA PRO A 81 12.38 -0.15 -4.58
C PRO A 81 13.35 -0.86 -3.61
N TRP A 82 12.85 -1.43 -2.51
CA TRP A 82 13.64 -2.18 -1.52
C TRP A 82 13.73 -3.70 -1.80
N GLY A 83 13.30 -4.14 -2.99
CA GLY A 83 13.42 -5.53 -3.43
C GLY A 83 14.82 -5.92 -3.92
N PRO A 84 15.09 -7.22 -4.14
CA PRO A 84 16.35 -7.67 -4.73
C PRO A 84 16.57 -7.03 -6.11
N LYS A 85 17.74 -6.42 -6.35
CA LYS A 85 18.04 -5.74 -7.62
C LYS A 85 17.99 -6.67 -8.83
N GLU A 86 18.37 -7.93 -8.64
CA GLU A 86 18.41 -8.96 -9.69
C GLU A 86 17.03 -9.51 -10.08
N LYS A 87 16.01 -9.33 -9.21
CA LYS A 87 14.65 -9.85 -9.41
C LYS A 87 13.65 -8.88 -8.79
N GLN A 88 13.13 -7.99 -9.63
CA GLN A 88 12.21 -6.95 -9.18
C GLN A 88 10.90 -7.55 -8.66
N VAL A 89 10.34 -6.88 -7.66
CA VAL A 89 9.04 -7.17 -7.08
C VAL A 89 8.17 -5.95 -7.31
N ALA A 90 6.93 -6.16 -7.72
CA ALA A 90 5.94 -5.09 -7.81
C ALA A 90 4.82 -5.31 -6.80
N ARG A 91 3.96 -4.30 -6.61
CA ARG A 91 2.74 -4.39 -5.82
C ARG A 91 1.55 -3.85 -6.57
N MET A 92 0.37 -4.35 -6.22
CA MET A 92 -0.93 -3.79 -6.56
C MET A 92 -1.83 -3.89 -5.33
N PHE A 93 -2.59 -2.84 -5.06
CA PHE A 93 -3.70 -2.95 -4.12
C PHE A 93 -4.82 -3.77 -4.75
N CYS A 94 -5.56 -4.48 -3.92
CA CYS A 94 -6.73 -5.23 -4.27
C CYS A 94 -7.96 -4.61 -3.61
N ASP A 95 -9.09 -4.67 -4.32
CA ASP A 95 -10.40 -4.61 -3.69
C ASP A 95 -10.83 -6.03 -3.33
N ILE A 96 -11.59 -6.18 -2.24
CA ILE A 96 -12.05 -7.49 -1.78
C ILE A 96 -13.50 -7.72 -2.22
N TYR A 97 -13.75 -8.94 -2.67
CA TYR A 97 -15.03 -9.40 -3.19
C TYR A 97 -15.45 -10.70 -2.51
N GLU A 98 -16.76 -10.87 -2.40
CA GLU A 98 -17.40 -12.13 -2.04
C GLU A 98 -17.24 -13.15 -3.20
N PRO A 99 -17.37 -14.46 -2.92
CA PRO A 99 -17.32 -15.50 -3.96
C PRO A 99 -18.34 -15.33 -5.09
N ASP A 100 -19.48 -14.67 -4.81
CA ASP A 100 -20.52 -14.37 -5.81
C ASP A 100 -20.16 -13.17 -6.72
N GLY A 101 -19.00 -12.55 -6.50
CA GLY A 101 -18.50 -11.40 -7.25
C GLY A 101 -19.04 -10.05 -6.79
N THR A 102 -19.80 -9.99 -5.70
CA THR A 102 -20.21 -8.72 -5.08
C THR A 102 -19.07 -8.13 -4.24
N PRO A 103 -18.92 -6.79 -4.15
CA PRO A 103 -17.88 -6.20 -3.31
C PRO A 103 -18.10 -6.52 -1.82
N TYR A 104 -17.04 -6.92 -1.13
CA TYR A 104 -17.08 -7.20 0.30
C TYR A 104 -17.36 -5.91 1.09
N VAL A 105 -18.42 -5.90 1.88
CA VAL A 105 -18.89 -4.67 2.56
C VAL A 105 -17.98 -4.19 3.69
N GLY A 106 -17.14 -5.09 4.22
CA GLY A 106 -16.16 -4.79 5.27
C GLY A 106 -14.81 -4.32 4.75
N ASP A 107 -14.58 -4.29 3.43
CA ASP A 107 -13.33 -3.78 2.84
C ASP A 107 -13.22 -2.26 3.08
N PRO A 108 -12.21 -1.79 3.84
CA PRO A 108 -12.01 -0.35 4.10
C PRO A 108 -11.87 0.47 2.82
N ARG A 109 -11.24 -0.08 1.78
CA ARG A 109 -11.05 0.58 0.48
C ARG A 109 -12.38 0.72 -0.26
N TYR A 110 -13.22 -0.31 -0.24
CA TYR A 110 -14.57 -0.24 -0.80
C TYR A 110 -15.45 0.78 -0.06
N ILE A 111 -15.36 0.85 1.27
CA ILE A 111 -16.07 1.85 2.08
C ILE A 111 -15.70 3.27 1.63
N LEU A 112 -14.40 3.56 1.45
CA LEU A 112 -13.94 4.84 0.92
C LEU A 112 -14.54 5.13 -0.46
N LYS A 113 -14.46 4.17 -1.40
CA LYS A 113 -15.03 4.31 -2.76
C LYS A 113 -16.52 4.65 -2.75
N ARG A 114 -17.32 3.99 -1.88
CA ARG A 114 -18.76 4.30 -1.74
C ARG A 114 -19.00 5.72 -1.24
N ASN A 115 -18.24 6.18 -0.24
CA ASN A 115 -18.38 7.52 0.31
C ASN A 115 -17.98 8.59 -0.70
N LEU A 116 -16.88 8.39 -1.44
CA LEU A 116 -16.48 9.26 -2.54
C LEU A 116 -17.56 9.30 -3.64
N GLY A 117 -18.16 8.16 -3.98
CA GLY A 117 -19.28 8.12 -4.94
C GLY A 117 -20.51 8.91 -4.47
N ARG A 118 -20.80 8.92 -3.16
CA ARG A 118 -21.89 9.75 -2.59
C ARG A 118 -21.56 11.25 -2.65
N LEU A 119 -20.31 11.63 -2.40
CA LEU A 119 -19.85 13.02 -2.52
C LEU A 119 -19.89 13.50 -3.98
N GLY A 120 -19.42 12.67 -4.92
CA GLY A 120 -19.44 12.98 -6.35
C GLY A 120 -20.85 13.20 -6.89
N LYS A 121 -21.85 12.41 -6.45
CA LYS A 121 -23.27 12.63 -6.80
C LYS A 121 -23.84 13.98 -6.34
N LYS A 122 -23.21 14.59 -5.33
CA LYS A 122 -23.55 15.94 -4.85
C LYS A 122 -22.72 17.04 -5.53
N GLY A 123 -21.84 16.69 -6.47
CA GLY A 123 -20.97 17.64 -7.18
C GLY A 123 -19.69 18.02 -6.44
N TYR A 124 -19.31 17.28 -5.39
CA TYR A 124 -18.07 17.55 -4.64
C TYR A 124 -16.90 16.68 -5.10
N THR A 125 -15.71 17.27 -5.06
CA THR A 125 -14.42 16.56 -5.17
C THR A 125 -13.76 16.56 -3.78
N PHE A 126 -13.16 15.43 -3.40
CA PHE A 126 -12.47 15.27 -2.13
C PHE A 126 -10.95 15.27 -2.35
N TYR A 127 -10.23 16.01 -1.51
CA TYR A 127 -8.77 16.06 -1.46
C TYR A 127 -8.32 15.78 -0.03
N LEU A 128 -7.17 15.11 0.13
CA LEU A 128 -6.56 14.78 1.41
C LEU A 128 -5.06 15.03 1.31
N GLY A 129 -4.51 15.83 2.23
CA GLY A 129 -3.08 15.96 2.48
C GLY A 129 -2.76 15.37 3.85
N PRO A 130 -2.21 14.14 3.93
CA PRO A 130 -1.82 13.56 5.20
C PRO A 130 -0.46 14.08 5.65
N GLU A 131 -0.33 14.37 6.94
CA GLU A 131 0.94 14.68 7.62
C GLU A 131 1.27 13.48 8.53
N LEU A 132 2.38 12.77 8.22
CA LEU A 132 2.75 11.53 8.91
C LEU A 132 3.88 11.78 9.89
N GLU A 133 3.56 11.70 11.17
CA GLU A 133 4.53 11.71 12.27
C GLU A 133 4.84 10.29 12.73
N TYR A 134 6.11 10.01 13.01
CA TYR A 134 6.56 8.71 13.51
C TYR A 134 7.89 8.84 14.27
N PHE A 135 8.17 7.86 15.13
CA PHE A 135 9.39 7.79 15.93
C PHE A 135 10.38 6.79 15.33
N TYR A 136 11.67 7.08 15.43
CA TYR A 136 12.72 6.08 15.28
C TYR A 136 13.17 5.59 16.65
N PHE A 137 13.05 4.28 16.88
CA PHE A 137 13.55 3.62 18.08
C PHE A 137 14.81 2.82 17.77
N ARG A 138 15.68 2.64 18.77
CA ARG A 138 16.92 1.87 18.64
C ARG A 138 16.67 0.41 18.29
N ASP A 139 15.62 -0.19 18.85
CA ASP A 139 15.23 -1.55 18.58
C ASP A 139 13.70 -1.74 18.66
N GLU A 140 13.24 -2.93 18.25
CA GLU A 140 11.82 -3.29 18.23
C GLU A 140 11.24 -3.67 19.61
N LYS A 141 12.08 -3.79 20.63
CA LYS A 141 11.70 -4.31 21.96
C LYS A 141 11.50 -3.18 22.97
N HIS A 142 12.23 -2.08 22.83
CA HIS A 142 12.24 -0.97 23.76
C HIS A 142 12.00 0.34 23.01
N PRO A 143 11.09 1.21 23.51
CA PRO A 143 10.85 2.53 22.92
C PRO A 143 11.95 3.52 23.36
N GLU A 144 13.22 3.17 23.14
CA GLU A 144 14.36 4.07 23.34
C GLU A 144 14.57 4.87 22.05
N ILE A 145 14.34 6.18 22.11
CA ILE A 145 14.49 7.10 20.97
C ILE A 145 15.95 7.18 20.51
N LEU A 146 16.15 7.42 19.20
CA LEU A 146 17.49 7.47 18.61
C LEU A 146 18.25 8.77 18.88
N ASP A 147 17.53 9.85 19.15
CA ASP A 147 18.08 11.16 19.40
C ASP A 147 17.18 11.98 20.34
N GLU A 148 17.67 13.16 20.75
CA GLU A 148 16.95 14.15 21.55
C GLU A 148 16.78 15.46 20.74
N GLY A 149 16.68 15.35 19.41
CA GLY A 149 16.56 16.51 18.51
C GLY A 149 15.24 17.25 18.71
N GLY A 150 15.26 18.58 18.62
CA GLY A 150 14.06 19.42 18.68
C GLY A 150 13.49 19.76 17.31
N TYR A 151 12.35 20.47 17.33
CA TYR A 151 11.67 20.96 16.14
C TYR A 151 12.59 21.79 15.22
N PHE A 152 12.80 21.32 13.98
CA PHE A 152 13.71 21.89 12.98
C PHE A 152 15.22 21.89 13.32
N ASP A 153 15.68 21.06 14.25
CA ASP A 153 17.11 20.98 14.55
C ASP A 153 17.92 20.40 13.37
N LEU A 154 18.86 21.19 12.87
CA LEU A 154 19.86 20.79 11.88
C LEU A 154 21.20 20.58 12.62
N THR A 155 21.26 19.62 13.54
CA THR A 155 22.42 19.43 14.42
C THR A 155 22.97 18.02 14.37
N THR A 156 24.22 17.84 14.82
CA THR A 156 24.88 16.54 14.98
C THR A 156 24.17 15.59 15.97
N LEU A 157 23.07 16.02 16.58
CA LEU A 157 22.20 15.22 17.43
C LEU A 157 21.14 14.46 16.60
N ASP A 158 20.82 14.92 15.40
CA ASP A 158 19.88 14.28 14.48
C ASP A 158 20.52 13.08 13.76
N SER A 159 20.66 11.99 14.51
CA SER A 159 21.26 10.74 14.04
C SER A 159 20.42 10.04 12.96
N ALA A 160 19.17 10.49 12.76
CA ALA A 160 18.21 9.91 11.82
C ALA A 160 18.03 10.72 10.53
N SER A 161 18.78 11.82 10.30
CA SER A 161 18.69 12.63 9.07
C SER A 161 18.83 11.79 7.80
N ASP A 162 19.78 10.85 7.77
CA ASP A 162 20.00 9.95 6.62
C ASP A 162 18.81 9.01 6.43
N LEU A 163 18.21 8.50 7.53
CA LEU A 163 17.04 7.63 7.48
C LEU A 163 15.79 8.36 6.96
N ARG A 164 15.61 9.63 7.35
CA ARG A 164 14.52 10.46 6.80
C ARG A 164 14.74 10.74 5.31
N SER A 165 15.98 11.05 4.92
CA SER A 165 16.34 11.26 3.51
C SER A 165 16.08 10.00 2.67
N ASP A 166 16.51 8.82 3.14
CA ASP A 166 16.27 7.54 2.47
C ASP A 166 14.77 7.21 2.35
N THR A 167 13.98 7.56 3.38
CA THR A 167 12.52 7.42 3.35
C THR A 167 11.91 8.28 2.23
N VAL A 168 12.33 9.55 2.14
CA VAL A 168 11.86 10.48 1.10
C VAL A 168 12.26 10.01 -0.29
N PHE A 169 13.54 9.66 -0.52
CA PHE A 169 13.99 9.12 -1.80
C PHE A 169 13.22 7.84 -2.21
N THR A 170 12.91 7.00 -1.23
CA THR A 170 12.10 5.80 -1.46
C THR A 170 10.67 6.16 -1.89
N LEU A 171 10.02 7.11 -1.22
CA LEU A 171 8.67 7.59 -1.58
C LEU A 171 8.64 8.24 -2.98
N GLU A 172 9.62 9.09 -3.29
CA GLU A 172 9.72 9.75 -4.60
C GLU A 172 9.95 8.74 -5.73
N SER A 173 10.78 7.71 -5.50
CA SER A 173 10.97 6.61 -6.46
C SER A 173 9.67 5.84 -6.74
N MET A 174 8.70 5.94 -5.82
CA MET A 174 7.36 5.37 -5.94
C MET A 174 6.32 6.34 -6.50
N GLY A 175 6.73 7.56 -6.88
CA GLY A 175 5.85 8.61 -7.40
C GLY A 175 5.00 9.29 -6.32
N ILE A 176 5.42 9.23 -5.06
CA ILE A 176 4.81 9.97 -3.95
C ILE A 176 5.66 11.21 -3.72
N GLU A 177 5.11 12.38 -4.07
CA GLU A 177 5.76 13.67 -3.88
C GLU A 177 5.66 14.08 -2.41
N VAL A 178 6.82 14.37 -1.80
CA VAL A 178 6.92 14.85 -0.42
C VAL A 178 7.16 16.36 -0.48
N GLU A 179 6.27 17.14 0.14
CA GLU A 179 6.40 18.60 0.13
C GLU A 179 7.58 19.09 0.97
N TYR A 180 7.73 18.57 2.19
CA TYR A 180 8.87 18.79 3.09
C TYR A 180 8.93 17.70 4.16
N TYR A 181 10.07 17.57 4.83
CA TYR A 181 10.26 16.68 5.99
C TYR A 181 11.17 17.39 7.01
N HIS A 182 10.98 17.12 8.30
CA HIS A 182 11.77 17.69 9.38
C HIS A 182 11.73 16.80 10.62
N HIS A 183 12.60 17.10 11.59
CA HIS A 183 12.47 16.58 12.94
C HIS A 183 11.30 17.27 13.66
N GLU A 184 10.47 16.50 14.37
CA GLU A 184 9.34 17.01 15.14
C GLU A 184 9.72 17.31 16.62
N VAL A 185 8.80 17.85 17.42
CA VAL A 185 9.06 18.37 18.78
C VAL A 185 9.40 17.27 19.82
N ALA A 186 8.99 16.02 19.58
CA ALA A 186 8.75 15.01 20.62
C ALA A 186 9.99 14.35 21.23
#